data_AF-A0A6J4TQ67-F1
#
_entry.id   AF-A0A6J4TQ67-F1
#
_cell.length_a   1.000
_cell.length_b   1.000
_cell.length_c   1.000
_cell.angle_alpha   90.00
_cell.angle_beta   90.00
_cell.angle_gamma   90.00
#
_symmetry.space_group_name_H-M   'P 1'
#
loop_
_entity.id
_entity.type
_entity.pdbx_description
1 polymer ?
#
loop_
_entity_poly.entity_id
_entity_poly.type
_entity_poly.pdbx_seq_one_letter_code
_entity_poly.pdbx_strand_id
1 'polypeptide(L)'
;MRRLMRDESGSALLAAIVLMLVMLGVGLAVAAMSDTQEQQATTERIRESSFGFAEATLNAQVTRLNRTWPSSAPTAFPAECTPTADTVTGCPDAATLTSSFEGVDNGVTTCAGAPPVWRSTVRDNGGAVATYYRSSGAAAQPSYDFNKDGLVWVR
;
A
#
# COMPACT_ATOMS: atom_id res chain seq x y z
N MET A 1 -46.22 46.34 -37.01
CA MET A 1 -45.83 45.65 -35.76
C MET A 1 -45.26 44.23 -35.92
N ARG A 2 -45.26 43.59 -37.11
CA ARG A 2 -44.71 42.22 -37.30
C ARG A 2 -43.19 42.12 -37.55
N ARG A 3 -42.46 43.25 -37.69
CA ARG A 3 -41.00 43.24 -37.90
C ARG A 3 -40.19 43.19 -36.59
N LEU A 4 -40.67 43.83 -35.52
CA LEU A 4 -40.01 43.83 -34.21
C LEU A 4 -39.94 42.42 -33.57
N MET A 5 -40.96 41.59 -33.75
CA MET A 5 -40.97 40.21 -33.22
C MET A 5 -39.91 39.29 -33.87
N ARG A 6 -39.42 39.64 -35.06
CA ARG A 6 -38.43 38.83 -35.80
C ARG A 6 -36.99 39.15 -35.38
N ASP A 7 -36.75 40.34 -34.81
CA ASP A 7 -35.45 40.74 -34.23
C ASP A 7 -35.24 40.17 -32.82
N GLU A 8 -36.29 40.08 -32.00
CA GLU A 8 -36.20 39.52 -30.65
C GLU A 8 -35.84 38.02 -30.66
N SER A 9 -36.29 37.30 -31.69
CA SER A 9 -36.03 35.85 -31.86
C SER A 9 -34.54 35.53 -32.08
N GLY A 10 -33.79 36.44 -32.71
CA GLY A 10 -32.36 36.25 -32.96
C GLY A 10 -31.51 36.43 -31.70
N SER A 11 -31.85 37.43 -30.88
CA SER A 11 -31.18 37.66 -29.58
C SER A 11 -31.46 36.53 -28.57
N ALA A 12 -32.68 35.99 -28.58
CA ALA A 12 -33.05 34.84 -27.74
C ALA A 12 -32.30 33.56 -28.13
N LEU A 13 -32.10 33.31 -29.44
CA LEU A 13 -31.31 32.18 -29.92
C LEU A 13 -29.84 32.30 -29.49
N LEU A 14 -29.24 33.49 -29.62
CA LEU A 14 -27.87 33.74 -29.17
C LEU A 14 -27.72 33.55 -27.66
N ALA A 15 -28.67 34.06 -26.86
CA ALA A 15 -28.68 33.87 -25.41
C ALA A 15 -28.80 32.38 -25.04
N ALA A 16 -29.63 31.61 -25.74
CA ALA A 16 -29.77 30.17 -25.53
C ALA A 16 -28.48 29.40 -25.87
N ILE A 17 -27.80 29.75 -26.97
CA ILE A 17 -26.51 29.14 -27.35
C ILE A 17 -25.44 29.43 -26.30
N VAL A 18 -25.35 30.68 -25.83
CA VAL A 18 -24.40 31.06 -24.78
C VAL A 18 -24.69 30.29 -23.48
N LEU A 19 -25.97 30.19 -23.08
CA LEU A 19 -26.35 29.41 -21.90
C LEU A 19 -25.99 27.92 -22.02
N MET A 20 -26.22 27.31 -23.19
CA MET A 20 -25.83 25.92 -23.43
C MET A 20 -24.32 25.72 -23.36
N LEU A 21 -23.52 26.65 -23.91
CA LEU A 21 -22.06 26.61 -23.81
C LEU A 21 -21.58 26.74 -22.37
N VAL A 22 -22.21 27.61 -21.57
CA VAL A 22 -21.90 27.75 -20.15
C VAL A 22 -22.23 26.47 -19.39
N MET A 23 -23.42 25.88 -19.60
CA MET A 23 -23.81 24.62 -18.97
C MET A 23 -22.90 23.46 -19.37
N LEU A 24 -22.49 23.39 -20.64
CA LEU A 24 -21.53 22.39 -21.12
C LEU A 24 -20.16 22.56 -20.46
N GLY A 25 -19.67 23.80 -20.34
CA GLY A 25 -18.42 24.11 -19.65
C GLY A 25 -18.43 23.68 -18.17
N VAL A 26 -19.54 23.95 -17.47
CA VAL A 26 -19.73 23.50 -16.08
C VAL A 26 -19.79 21.98 -15.99
N GLY A 27 -20.52 21.31 -16.90
CA GLY A 27 -20.60 19.85 -16.94
C GLY A 27 -19.24 19.17 -17.14
N LEU A 28 -18.42 19.71 -18.04
CA LEU A 28 -17.05 19.21 -18.28
C LEU A 28 -16.14 19.44 -17.06
N ALA A 29 -16.28 20.58 -16.38
CA ALA A 29 -15.50 20.86 -15.17
C ALA A 29 -15.86 19.90 -14.03
N VAL A 30 -17.15 19.61 -13.84
CA VAL A 30 -17.61 18.63 -12.83
C VAL A 30 -17.13 17.21 -13.19
N ALA A 31 -17.20 16.82 -14.47
CA ALA A 31 -16.69 15.52 -14.91
C ALA A 31 -15.18 15.37 -14.63
N ALA A 32 -14.37 16.37 -14.99
CA ALA A 32 -12.93 16.35 -14.72
C ALA A 32 -12.59 16.30 -13.22
N MET A 33 -13.40 16.97 -12.39
CA MET A 33 -13.28 16.91 -10.94
C MET A 33 -13.66 15.53 -10.38
N SER A 34 -14.64 14.84 -10.98
CA SER A 34 -15.00 13.45 -10.62
C SER A 34 -13.86 12.50 -10.94
N ASP A 35 -13.31 12.56 -12.16
CA ASP A 35 -12.20 11.70 -12.59
C ASP A 35 -10.98 11.84 -11.67
N THR A 36 -10.66 13.08 -11.27
CA THR A 36 -9.54 13.35 -10.36
C THR A 36 -9.78 12.73 -8.98
N GLN A 37 -11.02 12.81 -8.46
CA GLN A 37 -11.38 12.21 -7.18
C GLN A 37 -11.33 10.68 -7.23
N GLU A 38 -11.79 10.07 -8.33
CA GLU A 38 -11.75 8.61 -8.50
C GLU A 38 -10.32 8.07 -8.55
N GLN A 39 -9.41 8.77 -9.24
CA GLN A 39 -7.99 8.40 -9.29
C GLN A 39 -7.32 8.50 -7.92
N GLN A 40 -7.63 9.56 -7.17
CA GLN A 40 -7.13 9.71 -5.81
C GLN A 40 -7.68 8.62 -4.88
N ALA A 41 -8.99 8.35 -4.94
CA ALA A 41 -9.63 7.30 -4.15
C ALA A 41 -9.02 5.92 -4.46
N THR A 42 -8.76 5.62 -5.72
CA THR A 42 -8.13 4.36 -6.14
C THR A 42 -6.70 4.25 -5.61
N THR A 43 -5.93 5.33 -5.70
CA THR A 43 -4.54 5.37 -5.21
C THR A 43 -4.49 5.15 -3.70
N GLU A 44 -5.35 5.84 -2.94
CA GLU A 44 -5.41 5.69 -1.48
C GLU A 44 -5.90 4.31 -1.07
N ARG A 45 -6.89 3.75 -1.79
CA ARG A 45 -7.34 2.38 -1.56
C ARG A 45 -6.22 1.34 -1.74
N ILE A 46 -5.41 1.46 -2.79
CA ILE A 46 -4.27 0.55 -3.02
C ILE A 46 -3.21 0.73 -1.92
N ARG A 47 -2.93 1.97 -1.51
CA ARG A 47 -1.97 2.26 -0.42
C ARG A 47 -2.42 1.64 0.89
N GLU A 48 -3.67 1.86 1.28
CA GLU A 48 -4.26 1.29 2.49
C GLU A 48 -4.23 -0.24 2.46
N SER A 49 -4.59 -0.83 1.32
CA SER A 49 -4.54 -2.27 1.12
C SER A 49 -3.12 -2.84 1.26
N SER A 50 -2.12 -2.15 0.68
CA SER A 50 -0.71 -2.54 0.80
C SER A 50 -0.16 -2.37 2.22
N PHE A 51 -0.64 -1.35 2.93
CA PHE A 51 -0.28 -1.10 4.33
C PHE A 51 -0.85 -2.20 5.23
N GLY A 52 -2.13 -2.53 5.07
CA GLY A 52 -2.75 -3.63 5.81
C GLY A 52 -2.06 -4.98 5.54
N PHE A 53 -1.61 -5.22 4.31
CA PHE A 53 -0.83 -6.42 3.99
C PHE A 53 0.55 -6.46 4.68
N ALA A 54 1.25 -5.31 4.69
CA ALA A 54 2.53 -5.18 5.38
C ALA A 54 2.37 -5.36 6.90
N GLU A 55 1.32 -4.78 7.49
CA GLU A 55 0.99 -4.93 8.91
C GLU A 55 0.67 -6.38 9.26
N ALA A 56 -0.12 -7.09 8.45
CA ALA A 56 -0.39 -8.51 8.67
C ALA A 56 0.89 -9.35 8.60
N THR A 57 1.77 -9.07 7.65
CA THR A 57 3.07 -9.74 7.54
C THR A 57 3.93 -9.49 8.79
N LEU A 58 3.99 -8.24 9.25
CA LEU A 58 4.72 -7.86 10.46
C LEU A 58 4.17 -8.58 11.70
N ASN A 59 2.84 -8.58 11.87
CA ASN A 59 2.18 -9.27 12.99
C ASN A 59 2.40 -10.79 12.96
N ALA A 60 2.39 -11.39 11.76
CA ALA A 60 2.71 -12.80 11.60
C ALA A 60 4.17 -13.09 11.99
N GLN A 61 5.11 -12.23 11.59
CA GLN A 61 6.52 -12.34 11.98
C GLN A 61 6.72 -12.21 13.50
N VAL A 62 6.09 -11.23 14.14
CA VAL A 62 6.12 -11.04 15.60
C VAL A 62 5.53 -12.25 16.32
N THR A 63 4.46 -12.84 15.78
CA THR A 63 3.88 -14.07 16.34
C THR A 63 4.86 -15.24 16.30
N ARG A 64 5.66 -15.36 15.22
CA ARG A 64 6.73 -16.39 15.13
C ARG A 64 7.85 -16.10 16.12
N LEU A 65 8.25 -14.83 16.24
CA LEU A 65 9.27 -14.38 17.19
C LEU A 65 8.88 -14.69 18.64
N ASN A 66 7.62 -14.47 19.03
CA ASN A 66 7.12 -14.78 20.36
C ASN A 66 7.10 -16.29 20.68
N ARG A 67 6.98 -17.14 19.66
CA ARG A 67 7.02 -18.61 19.84
C ARG A 67 8.44 -19.14 19.91
N THR A 68 9.36 -18.54 19.17
CA THR A 68 10.75 -18.96 19.07
C THR A 68 11.66 -17.75 19.07
N TRP A 69 12.27 -17.44 20.22
CA TRP A 69 13.20 -16.33 20.33
C TRP A 69 14.60 -16.72 19.82
N PRO A 70 15.20 -15.96 18.88
CA PRO A 70 16.53 -16.26 18.39
C PRO A 70 17.59 -15.73 19.36
N SER A 71 17.94 -16.51 20.37
CA SER A 71 18.93 -16.12 21.41
C SER A 71 20.39 -16.33 21.01
N SER A 72 20.65 -17.00 19.88
CA SER A 72 21.99 -17.39 19.45
C SER A 72 22.04 -17.68 17.94
N ALA A 73 23.26 -17.73 17.39
CA ALA A 73 23.49 -18.01 15.96
C ALA A 73 22.83 -19.30 15.44
N PRO A 74 22.85 -20.45 16.16
CA PRO A 74 22.15 -21.66 15.72
C PRO A 74 20.62 -21.52 15.65
N THR A 75 20.05 -20.59 16.41
CA THR A 75 18.61 -20.28 16.44
C THR A 75 18.26 -19.04 15.62
N ALA A 76 19.21 -18.52 14.85
CA ALA A 76 19.02 -17.29 14.09
C ALA A 76 17.90 -17.44 13.07
N PHE A 77 17.13 -16.36 12.92
CA PHE A 77 16.10 -16.32 11.90
C PHE A 77 16.76 -16.21 10.52
N PRO A 78 16.04 -16.56 9.45
CA PRO A 78 16.49 -16.35 8.10
C PRO A 78 16.85 -14.88 7.86
N ALA A 79 17.81 -14.64 6.96
CA ALA A 79 18.23 -13.28 6.62
C ALA A 79 17.07 -12.43 6.07
N GLU A 80 16.15 -13.08 5.36
CA GLU A 80 14.92 -12.52 4.83
C GLU A 80 13.88 -13.64 4.69
N CYS A 81 12.63 -13.32 4.98
CA CYS A 81 11.47 -14.15 4.71
C CYS A 81 10.68 -13.54 3.56
N THR A 82 10.25 -14.38 2.62
CA THR A 82 9.53 -13.99 1.41
C THR A 82 8.34 -14.93 1.20
N PRO A 83 7.42 -14.66 0.25
CA PRO A 83 6.32 -15.57 -0.06
C PRO A 83 6.76 -16.99 -0.46
N THR A 84 8.02 -17.17 -0.88
CA THR A 84 8.58 -18.48 -1.27
C THR A 84 9.35 -19.16 -0.14
N ALA A 85 9.40 -18.56 1.04
CA ALA A 85 10.13 -19.08 2.22
C ALA A 85 9.19 -19.82 3.21
N ASP A 86 8.07 -20.35 2.71
CA ASP A 86 6.98 -20.98 3.48
C ASP A 86 7.43 -22.13 4.42
N THR A 87 8.47 -22.85 4.02
CA THR A 87 9.03 -24.00 4.75
C THR A 87 10.19 -23.62 5.67
N VAL A 88 10.62 -22.36 5.67
CA VAL A 88 11.78 -21.94 6.45
C VAL A 88 11.38 -21.62 7.89
N THR A 89 11.99 -22.32 8.84
CA THR A 89 11.79 -22.09 10.28
C THR A 89 12.04 -20.62 10.62
N GLY A 90 11.14 -20.01 11.39
CA GLY A 90 11.19 -18.58 11.74
C GLY A 90 10.45 -17.66 10.77
N CYS A 91 10.14 -18.10 9.56
CA CYS A 91 9.33 -17.30 8.63
C CYS A 91 7.82 -17.42 8.90
N PRO A 92 7.03 -16.40 8.53
CA PRO A 92 5.57 -16.45 8.53
C PRO A 92 5.06 -17.50 7.53
N ASP A 93 3.85 -18.01 7.77
CA ASP A 93 3.20 -18.89 6.80
C ASP A 93 2.69 -18.08 5.60
N ALA A 94 3.40 -18.22 4.47
CA ALA A 94 3.10 -17.49 3.25
C ALA A 94 1.72 -17.83 2.67
N ALA A 95 1.25 -19.06 2.82
CA ALA A 95 -0.03 -19.51 2.28
C ALA A 95 -1.20 -18.83 3.01
N THR A 96 -1.15 -18.80 4.35
CA THR A 96 -2.17 -18.09 5.16
C THR A 96 -2.14 -16.59 4.91
N LEU A 97 -0.95 -15.98 4.82
CA LEU A 97 -0.83 -14.54 4.50
C LEU A 97 -1.37 -14.22 3.11
N THR A 98 -1.04 -15.01 2.10
CA THR A 98 -1.48 -14.74 0.72
C THR A 98 -2.98 -14.92 0.58
N SER A 99 -3.55 -16.01 1.13
CA SER A 99 -4.99 -16.29 1.05
C SER A 99 -5.84 -15.25 1.77
N SER A 100 -5.32 -14.63 2.84
CA SER A 100 -6.02 -13.56 3.57
C SER A 100 -6.13 -12.26 2.78
N PHE A 101 -5.39 -12.11 1.67
CA PHE A 101 -5.33 -10.90 0.86
C PHE A 101 -5.62 -11.15 -0.63
N GLU A 102 -6.39 -12.19 -0.96
CA GLU A 102 -6.92 -12.46 -2.30
C GLU A 102 -8.07 -11.51 -2.66
N GLY A 103 -7.78 -10.21 -2.75
CA GLY A 103 -8.75 -9.16 -3.12
C GLY A 103 -8.40 -8.50 -4.46
N VAL A 104 -9.33 -7.72 -5.02
CA VAL A 104 -9.08 -6.95 -6.26
C VAL A 104 -7.91 -5.95 -6.13
N ASP A 105 -7.62 -5.50 -4.91
CA ASP A 105 -6.59 -4.49 -4.64
C ASP A 105 -5.18 -5.10 -4.51
N ASN A 106 -5.08 -6.34 -4.03
CA ASN A 106 -3.80 -7.07 -3.82
C ASN A 106 -3.65 -8.27 -4.77
N GLY A 107 -4.61 -8.46 -5.67
CA GLY A 107 -4.68 -9.58 -6.56
C GLY A 107 -3.70 -9.45 -7.74
N VAL A 108 -3.44 -10.59 -8.35
CA VAL A 108 -2.63 -10.80 -9.55
C VAL A 108 -2.98 -9.82 -10.70
N THR A 109 -4.21 -9.29 -10.71
CA THR A 109 -4.74 -8.34 -11.70
C THR A 109 -4.21 -6.90 -11.58
N THR A 110 -3.98 -6.38 -10.37
CA THR A 110 -3.41 -5.03 -10.17
C THR A 110 -1.88 -5.04 -10.24
N CYS A 111 -1.25 -6.15 -9.84
CA CYS A 111 0.20 -6.35 -9.87
C CYS A 111 0.64 -7.24 -11.04
N ALA A 112 0.40 -6.86 -12.30
CA ALA A 112 1.01 -7.45 -13.51
C ALA A 112 1.25 -8.98 -13.51
N GLY A 113 0.30 -9.79 -13.02
CA GLY A 113 0.44 -11.25 -13.03
C GLY A 113 1.25 -11.86 -11.87
N ALA A 114 1.69 -11.08 -10.89
CA ALA A 114 2.50 -11.56 -9.76
C ALA A 114 1.72 -11.50 -8.43
N PRO A 115 1.86 -12.52 -7.55
CA PRO A 115 1.30 -12.46 -6.20
C PRO A 115 1.92 -11.28 -5.41
N PRO A 116 1.20 -10.74 -4.41
CA PRO A 116 1.70 -9.63 -3.61
C PRO A 116 3.02 -10.01 -2.93
N VAL A 117 4.05 -9.19 -3.14
CA VAL A 117 5.40 -9.44 -2.65
C VAL A 117 5.56 -8.78 -1.28
N TRP A 118 5.87 -9.58 -0.27
CA TRP A 118 6.26 -9.09 1.05
C TRP A 118 7.67 -9.56 1.40
N ARG A 119 8.28 -8.87 2.35
CA ARG A 119 9.57 -9.26 2.93
C ARG A 119 9.51 -8.96 4.41
N SER A 120 9.93 -9.92 5.23
CA SER A 120 10.16 -9.67 6.65
C SER A 120 11.58 -10.04 7.05
N THR A 121 12.15 -9.28 7.97
CA THR A 121 13.49 -9.47 8.50
C THR A 121 13.47 -9.30 10.01
N VAL A 122 14.24 -10.13 10.71
CA VAL A 122 14.51 -9.99 12.14
C VAL A 122 15.99 -9.69 12.30
N ARG A 123 16.32 -8.62 13.02
CA ARG A 123 17.70 -8.14 13.21
C ARG A 123 17.93 -7.70 14.65
N ASP A 124 19.09 -7.99 15.21
CA ASP A 124 19.52 -7.47 16.50
C ASP A 124 19.43 -5.94 16.54
N ASN A 125 19.26 -5.35 17.73
CA ASN A 125 19.37 -3.91 17.90
C ASN A 125 20.80 -3.46 18.23
N GLY A 126 21.84 -4.30 18.16
CA GLY A 126 23.20 -3.94 18.54
C GLY A 126 23.82 -2.70 17.85
N GLY A 127 24.91 -2.21 18.46
CA GLY A 127 25.75 -1.16 17.90
C GLY A 127 25.04 0.17 17.67
N ALA A 128 25.09 0.69 16.44
CA ALA A 128 24.55 2.00 16.08
C ALA A 128 23.02 2.06 15.99
N VAL A 129 22.32 0.94 16.21
CA VAL A 129 20.84 0.84 16.17
C VAL A 129 20.24 0.38 17.50
N ALA A 130 20.96 0.57 18.61
CA ALA A 130 20.58 0.17 19.97
C ALA A 130 19.24 0.76 20.42
N THR A 131 19.02 2.04 20.11
CA THR A 131 17.88 2.79 20.62
C THR A 131 16.87 3.15 19.54
N TYR A 132 17.23 3.07 18.26
CA TYR A 132 16.33 3.39 17.17
C TYR A 132 16.67 2.59 15.91
N TYR A 133 15.62 2.30 15.13
CA TYR A 133 15.77 1.61 13.87
C TYR A 133 16.43 2.50 12.81
N ARG A 134 17.50 2.00 12.18
CA ARG A 134 18.07 2.57 10.95
C ARG A 134 18.40 1.44 9.99
N SER A 135 17.81 1.47 8.79
CA SER A 135 17.87 0.37 7.82
C SER A 135 19.28 -0.14 7.52
N SER A 136 20.23 0.77 7.25
CA SER A 136 21.62 0.39 6.94
C SER A 136 22.37 -0.20 8.14
N GLY A 137 22.06 0.25 9.36
CA GLY A 137 22.65 -0.28 10.58
C GLY A 137 22.05 -1.63 10.97
N ALA A 138 20.73 -1.76 10.91
CA ALA A 138 19.99 -2.98 11.21
C ALA A 138 20.29 -4.10 10.19
N ALA A 139 20.47 -3.78 8.91
CA ALA A 139 20.84 -4.78 7.90
C ALA A 139 22.21 -5.43 8.16
N ALA A 140 23.12 -4.71 8.84
CA ALA A 140 24.43 -5.23 9.24
C ALA A 140 24.38 -6.05 10.55
N GLN A 141 23.26 -6.00 11.28
CA GLN A 141 23.09 -6.76 12.51
C GLN A 141 22.78 -8.24 12.23
N PRO A 142 23.20 -9.15 13.13
CA PRO A 142 22.82 -10.55 13.06
C PRO A 142 21.30 -10.74 13.16
N SER A 143 20.78 -11.85 12.64
CA SER A 143 19.34 -12.20 12.70
C SER A 143 18.94 -12.94 13.98
N TYR A 144 19.63 -12.62 15.08
CA TYR A 144 19.38 -13.13 16.42
C TYR A 144 19.81 -12.08 17.45
N ASP A 145 19.25 -12.17 18.64
CA ASP A 145 19.57 -11.35 19.82
C ASP A 145 21.02 -11.64 20.25
N PHE A 146 21.95 -10.85 19.74
CA PHE A 146 23.39 -11.06 19.92
C PHE A 146 23.89 -10.37 21.19
N ASN A 147 23.36 -9.19 21.49
CA ASN A 147 23.71 -8.42 22.68
C ASN A 147 22.96 -8.91 23.95
N LYS A 148 21.97 -9.80 23.81
CA LYS A 148 21.20 -10.44 24.90
C LYS A 148 20.36 -9.47 25.71
N ASP A 149 19.88 -8.40 25.08
CA ASP A 149 19.04 -7.41 25.75
C ASP A 149 17.53 -7.71 25.60
N GLY A 150 17.17 -8.77 24.88
CA GLY A 150 15.79 -9.16 24.65
C GLY A 150 15.06 -8.26 23.64
N LEU A 151 15.79 -7.50 22.82
CA LEU A 151 15.25 -6.60 21.83
C LEU A 151 15.75 -6.98 20.43
N VAL A 152 14.83 -6.99 19.47
CA VAL A 152 15.15 -7.14 18.05
C VAL A 152 14.27 -6.22 17.22
N TRP A 153 14.79 -5.80 16.08
CA TRP A 153 14.04 -5.10 15.06
C TRP A 153 13.34 -6.08 14.13
N VAL A 154 12.06 -5.84 13.90
CA VAL A 154 11.29 -6.51 12.87
C VAL A 154 10.87 -5.48 11.82
N ARG A 155 11.09 -5.80 10.55
CA ARG A 155 10.69 -4.98 9.40
C ARG A 155 10.15 -5.85 8.31
#